data_AF-A0A523NH86-F1
#
_entry.id   AF-A0A523NH86-F1
#
_cell.length_a   1.000
_cell.length_b   1.000
_cell.length_c   1.000
_cell.angle_alpha   90.00
_cell.angle_beta   90.00
_cell.angle_gamma   90.00
#
_symmetry.space_group_name_H-M   'P 1'
#
loop_
_entity.id
_entity.type
_entity.pdbx_description
1 polymer ?
#
loop_
_entity_poly.entity_id
_entity_poly.type
_entity_poly.pdbx_seq_one_letter_code
_entity_poly.pdbx_strand_id
1 'polypeptide(L)'
;MTIASQTRMIDELTQEAATAMAAKQPFKAEALAHKAMLLAHDDGDFKRMTQTIPTLREARLCRLEAALKVGTLMVVDVPFEDDVTIEPGCYLIQPPLVGAHARRLCLLAVSREINAVVLCREPVIRLGLVPFVALGFGATVRTKMKPPADIENPDLEWFEASLEALGEAAAELDPAMNVEKRINALLPRVDAIPEHAGLSQFLEDSCREAARTRADDEDS
;
A
#
# COMPACT_ATOMS: atom_id res chain seq x y z
N MET A 1 -5.21 18.23 -23.05
CA MET A 1 -3.83 17.80 -23.37
C MET A 1 -3.90 16.80 -24.49
N THR A 2 -2.89 16.71 -25.37
CA THR A 2 -2.82 15.67 -26.39
C THR A 2 -2.29 14.37 -25.76
N ILE A 3 -2.70 13.20 -26.25
CA ILE A 3 -2.23 11.88 -25.76
C ILE A 3 -0.68 11.85 -25.69
N ALA A 4 -0.01 12.37 -26.72
CA ALA A 4 1.45 12.46 -26.76
C ALA A 4 2.10 13.31 -25.64
N SER A 5 1.40 14.33 -25.12
CA SER A 5 1.90 15.16 -24.01
C SER A 5 1.79 14.45 -22.66
N GLN A 6 0.74 13.66 -22.45
CA GLN A 6 0.51 12.92 -21.21
C GLN A 6 1.43 11.71 -21.10
N THR A 7 1.61 10.98 -22.21
CA THR A 7 2.61 9.91 -22.33
C THR A 7 4.02 10.37 -21.92
N ARG A 8 4.46 11.52 -22.42
CA ARG A 8 5.77 12.09 -22.06
C ARG A 8 5.88 12.39 -20.57
N MET A 9 4.81 12.95 -19.99
CA MET A 9 4.76 13.25 -18.55
C MET A 9 4.86 11.99 -17.69
N ILE A 10 4.23 10.88 -18.10
CA ILE A 10 4.36 9.59 -17.40
C ILE A 10 5.82 9.12 -17.46
N ASP A 11 6.43 9.11 -18.64
CA ASP A 11 7.81 8.66 -18.84
C ASP A 11 8.81 9.51 -18.02
N GLU A 12 8.61 10.83 -17.98
CA GLU A 12 9.40 11.76 -17.16
C GLU A 12 9.29 11.42 -15.65
N LEU A 13 8.07 11.26 -15.15
CA LEU A 13 7.83 10.91 -13.74
C LEU A 13 8.44 9.55 -13.38
N THR A 14 8.32 8.54 -14.24
CA THR A 14 8.91 7.22 -14.03
C THR A 14 10.43 7.30 -13.96
N GLN A 15 11.05 8.07 -14.86
CA GLN A 15 12.51 8.27 -14.85
C GLN A 15 13.00 9.05 -13.63
N GLU A 16 12.26 10.07 -13.19
CA GLU A 16 12.56 10.82 -11.97
C GLU A 16 12.41 9.94 -10.73
N ALA A 17 11.40 9.07 -10.67
CA ALA A 17 11.21 8.13 -9.58
C ALA A 17 12.40 7.16 -9.47
N ALA A 18 12.84 6.60 -10.59
CA ALA A 18 14.02 5.73 -10.63
C ALA A 18 15.30 6.46 -10.18
N THR A 19 15.44 7.73 -10.59
CA THR A 19 16.58 8.57 -10.17
C THR A 19 16.54 8.86 -8.66
N ALA A 20 15.36 9.13 -8.10
CA ALA A 20 15.17 9.33 -6.67
C ALA A 20 15.50 8.05 -5.87
N MET A 21 15.11 6.87 -6.37
CA MET A 21 15.51 5.59 -5.76
C MET A 21 17.02 5.40 -5.76
N ALA A 22 17.68 5.64 -6.90
CA ALA A 22 19.14 5.56 -6.98
C ALA A 22 19.84 6.54 -6.02
N ALA A 23 19.22 7.69 -5.75
CA ALA A 23 19.68 8.68 -4.78
C ALA A 23 19.29 8.37 -3.31
N LYS A 24 18.70 7.20 -3.03
CA LYS A 24 18.20 6.77 -1.70
C LYS A 24 17.16 7.71 -1.11
N GLN A 25 16.24 8.22 -1.94
CA GLN A 25 15.13 9.09 -1.55
C GLN A 25 13.78 8.34 -1.72
N PRO A 26 13.46 7.36 -0.85
CA PRO A 26 12.31 6.48 -1.06
C PRO A 26 10.96 7.22 -1.03
N PHE A 27 10.78 8.23 -0.17
CA PHE A 27 9.53 9.01 -0.14
C PHE A 27 9.26 9.76 -1.45
N LYS A 28 10.29 10.42 -1.98
CA LYS A 28 10.21 11.12 -3.27
C LYS A 28 9.94 10.13 -4.40
N ALA A 29 10.64 9.01 -4.42
CA ALA A 29 10.44 7.97 -5.42
C ALA A 29 9.02 7.39 -5.38
N GLU A 30 8.50 7.07 -4.19
CA GLU A 30 7.14 6.59 -4.00
C GLU A 30 6.12 7.60 -4.53
N ALA A 31 6.25 8.87 -4.19
CA ALA A 31 5.33 9.91 -4.62
C ALA A 31 5.31 10.07 -6.16
N LEU A 32 6.47 10.08 -6.80
CA LEU A 32 6.61 10.18 -8.25
C LEU A 32 6.08 8.93 -8.96
N ALA A 33 6.46 7.73 -8.50
CA ALA A 33 6.02 6.47 -9.08
C ALA A 33 4.50 6.27 -8.90
N HIS A 34 3.95 6.60 -7.73
CA HIS A 34 2.51 6.52 -7.50
C HIS A 34 1.74 7.45 -8.45
N LYS A 35 2.22 8.68 -8.63
CA LYS A 35 1.61 9.64 -9.57
C LYS A 35 1.68 9.14 -11.02
N ALA A 36 2.84 8.64 -11.47
CA ALA A 36 2.99 8.06 -12.81
C ALA A 36 2.06 6.86 -13.02
N MET A 37 1.95 5.98 -12.02
CA MET A 37 1.06 4.81 -12.07
C MET A 37 -0.41 5.22 -12.22
N LEU A 38 -0.89 6.22 -11.46
CA LEU A 38 -2.26 6.70 -11.58
C LEU A 38 -2.53 7.36 -12.94
N LEU A 39 -1.61 8.18 -13.45
CA LEU A 39 -1.76 8.77 -14.78
C LEU A 39 -1.77 7.72 -15.89
N ALA A 40 -0.92 6.69 -15.79
CA ALA A 40 -0.92 5.58 -16.73
C ALA A 40 -2.21 4.75 -16.64
N HIS A 41 -2.74 4.56 -15.44
CA HIS A 41 -4.01 3.87 -15.23
C HIS A 41 -5.19 4.63 -15.84
N ASP A 42 -5.27 5.94 -15.62
CA ASP A 42 -6.31 6.80 -16.19
C ASP A 42 -6.31 6.77 -17.73
N ASP A 43 -5.14 6.63 -18.35
CA ASP A 43 -4.98 6.48 -19.81
C ASP A 43 -5.19 5.03 -20.30
N GLY A 44 -5.37 4.08 -19.39
CA GLY A 44 -5.40 2.64 -19.69
C GLY A 44 -4.06 2.10 -20.22
N ASP A 45 -2.95 2.81 -20.01
CA ASP A 45 -1.61 2.38 -20.43
C ASP A 45 -1.01 1.39 -19.42
N PHE A 46 -1.50 0.15 -19.49
CA PHE A 46 -1.03 -0.92 -18.62
C PHE A 46 0.46 -1.24 -18.83
N LYS A 47 1.01 -0.96 -20.02
CA LYS A 47 2.44 -1.15 -20.29
C LYS A 47 3.27 -0.20 -19.43
N ARG A 48 2.93 1.08 -19.36
CA ARG A 48 3.62 2.05 -18.49
C ARG A 48 3.40 1.79 -17.01
N MET A 49 2.24 1.27 -16.62
CA MET A 49 2.05 0.79 -15.25
C MET A 49 3.08 -0.29 -14.89
N THR A 50 3.31 -1.30 -15.76
CA THR A 50 4.31 -2.35 -15.49
C THR A 50 5.74 -1.83 -15.35
N GLN A 51 6.06 -0.69 -15.97
CA GLN A 51 7.38 -0.07 -15.85
C GLN A 51 7.55 0.70 -14.53
N THR A 52 6.44 1.22 -13.98
CA THR A 52 6.46 2.11 -12.82
C THR A 52 6.25 1.38 -11.49
N ILE A 53 5.41 0.33 -11.48
CA ILE A 53 5.08 -0.44 -10.27
C ILE A 53 6.32 -1.03 -9.55
N PRO A 54 7.37 -1.54 -10.25
CA PRO A 54 8.56 -2.04 -9.57
C PRO A 54 9.24 -0.98 -8.68
N THR A 55 9.40 0.24 -9.18
CA THR A 55 9.99 1.36 -8.43
C THR A 55 9.10 1.76 -7.25
N LEU A 56 7.78 1.78 -7.44
CA LEU A 56 6.82 2.04 -6.36
C LEU A 56 6.96 0.99 -5.23
N ARG A 57 7.01 -0.29 -5.60
CA ARG A 57 7.18 -1.42 -4.65
C ARG A 57 8.51 -1.30 -3.91
N GLU A 58 9.60 -1.04 -4.61
CA GLU A 58 10.94 -0.92 -4.01
C GLU A 58 11.01 0.22 -2.99
N ALA A 59 10.45 1.39 -3.34
CA ALA A 59 10.39 2.55 -2.44
C ALA A 59 9.65 2.23 -1.12
N ARG A 60 8.50 1.55 -1.23
CA ARG A 60 7.67 1.14 -0.09
C ARG A 60 8.34 0.06 0.77
N LEU A 61 8.99 -0.92 0.15
CA LEU A 61 9.80 -1.92 0.84
C LEU A 61 10.94 -1.28 1.63
N CYS A 62 11.67 -0.34 1.04
CA CYS A 62 12.75 0.37 1.73
C CYS A 62 12.25 1.09 3.00
N ARG A 63 11.06 1.72 2.92
CA ARG A 63 10.43 2.35 4.08
C ARG A 63 9.97 1.35 5.14
N LEU A 64 9.34 0.24 4.71
CA LEU A 64 8.90 -0.84 5.60
C LEU A 64 10.10 -1.39 6.39
N GLU A 65 11.17 -1.75 5.70
CA GLU A 65 12.41 -2.24 6.31
C GLU A 65 13.00 -1.23 7.30
N ALA A 66 13.01 0.05 6.94
CA ALA A 66 13.50 1.11 7.82
C ALA A 66 12.65 1.26 9.08
N ALA A 67 11.32 1.12 8.99
CA ALA A 67 10.42 1.18 10.13
C ALA A 67 10.58 -0.06 11.04
N LEU A 68 10.59 -1.27 10.46
CA LEU A 68 10.75 -2.52 11.20
C LEU A 68 12.10 -2.58 11.93
N LYS A 69 13.16 -2.05 11.32
CA LYS A 69 14.50 -2.00 11.92
C LYS A 69 14.58 -1.18 13.20
N VAL A 70 13.65 -0.24 13.43
CA VAL A 70 13.55 0.48 14.72
C VAL A 70 13.23 -0.47 15.86
N GLY A 71 12.50 -1.56 15.59
CA GLY A 71 12.19 -2.62 16.55
C GLY A 71 11.20 -2.20 17.63
N THR A 72 10.49 -1.08 17.46
CA THR A 72 9.52 -0.57 18.44
C THR A 72 8.11 -0.62 17.87
N LEU A 73 7.19 -1.23 18.62
CA LEU A 73 5.76 -1.22 18.36
C LEU A 73 5.05 -0.28 19.34
N MET A 74 4.42 0.77 18.81
CA MET A 74 3.68 1.77 19.56
C MET A 74 2.18 1.52 19.46
N VAL A 75 1.55 1.26 20.59
CA VAL A 75 0.09 1.13 20.67
C VAL A 75 -0.53 2.52 20.83
N VAL A 76 -1.53 2.83 20.00
CA VAL A 76 -2.24 4.11 20.01
C VAL A 76 -3.73 3.87 20.18
N ASP A 77 -4.26 4.33 21.31
CA ASP A 77 -5.69 4.25 21.67
C ASP A 77 -6.29 5.61 22.07
N VAL A 78 -5.48 6.66 22.11
CA VAL A 78 -5.93 8.04 22.38
C VAL A 78 -6.01 8.82 21.07
N PRO A 79 -7.12 9.56 20.82
CA PRO A 79 -7.22 10.45 19.67
C PRO A 79 -6.05 11.44 19.58
N PHE A 80 -5.64 11.75 18.37
CA PHE A 80 -4.54 12.67 18.09
C PHE A 80 -4.92 13.66 16.99
N GLU A 81 -4.26 14.81 16.99
CA GLU A 81 -4.43 15.87 16.00
C GLU A 81 -3.32 15.87 14.94
N ASP A 82 -3.43 16.76 13.95
CA ASP A 82 -2.50 16.83 12.81
C ASP A 82 -1.10 17.33 13.19
N ASP A 83 -0.87 17.79 14.42
CA ASP A 83 0.41 18.22 14.97
C ASP A 83 1.09 17.16 15.86
N VAL A 84 0.49 15.96 15.99
CA VAL A 84 1.06 14.85 16.76
C VAL A 84 2.50 14.56 16.35
N THR A 85 3.40 14.33 17.31
CA THR A 85 4.75 13.87 17.03
C THR A 85 4.70 12.41 16.55
N ILE A 86 5.29 12.14 15.39
CA ILE A 86 5.43 10.80 14.83
C ILE A 86 6.92 10.49 14.83
N GLU A 87 7.27 9.32 15.34
CA GLU A 87 8.63 8.80 15.33
C GLU A 87 8.71 7.65 14.31
N PRO A 88 9.90 7.34 13.79
CA PRO A 88 10.07 6.12 12.98
C PRO A 88 9.69 4.87 13.78
N GLY A 89 9.01 3.90 13.14
CA GLY A 89 8.66 2.63 13.78
C GLY A 89 7.28 2.07 13.39
N CYS A 90 6.80 1.12 14.17
CA CYS A 90 5.53 0.43 13.93
C CYS A 90 4.45 0.95 14.87
N TYR A 91 3.24 1.14 14.35
CA TYR A 91 2.11 1.69 15.08
C TYR A 91 0.90 0.76 15.00
N LEU A 92 0.36 0.37 16.15
CA LEU A 92 -0.92 -0.33 16.24
C LEU A 92 -1.99 0.63 16.74
N ILE A 93 -2.84 1.09 15.83
CA ILE A 93 -4.08 1.77 16.18
C ILE A 93 -5.06 0.74 16.74
N GLN A 94 -5.68 1.06 17.87
CA GLN A 94 -6.63 0.18 18.52
C GLN A 94 -7.86 0.92 19.06
N PRO A 95 -8.95 0.21 19.41
CA PRO A 95 -10.15 0.81 19.99
C PRO A 95 -9.82 1.70 21.20
N PRO A 96 -10.48 2.87 21.34
CA PRO A 96 -11.64 3.36 20.59
C PRO A 96 -11.35 3.92 19.18
N LEU A 97 -10.10 3.98 18.76
CA LEU A 97 -9.74 4.42 17.42
C LEU A 97 -10.10 3.36 16.37
N VAL A 98 -10.20 3.82 15.12
CA VAL A 98 -10.68 3.03 13.98
C VAL A 98 -9.78 3.24 12.77
N GLY A 99 -9.96 2.45 11.70
CA GLY A 99 -9.13 2.50 10.50
C GLY A 99 -8.94 3.88 9.87
N ALA A 100 -9.88 4.81 10.06
CA ALA A 100 -9.72 6.21 9.62
C ALA A 100 -8.55 6.92 10.31
N HIS A 101 -8.33 6.64 11.61
CA HIS A 101 -7.20 7.18 12.37
C HIS A 101 -5.89 6.56 11.88
N ALA A 102 -5.86 5.25 11.61
CA ALA A 102 -4.67 4.61 11.02
C ALA A 102 -4.32 5.21 9.66
N ARG A 103 -5.31 5.39 8.78
CA ARG A 103 -5.10 6.05 7.49
C ARG A 103 -4.57 7.48 7.64
N ARG A 104 -5.11 8.25 8.59
CA ARG A 104 -4.63 9.61 8.91
C ARG A 104 -3.16 9.58 9.35
N LEU A 105 -2.80 8.67 10.26
CA LEU A 105 -1.42 8.55 10.74
C LEU A 105 -0.45 8.14 9.61
N CYS A 106 -0.83 7.19 8.75
CA CYS A 106 -0.04 6.82 7.57
C CYS A 106 0.23 8.04 6.68
N LEU A 107 -0.83 8.80 6.33
CA LEU A 107 -0.72 9.96 5.47
C LEU A 107 0.15 11.06 6.08
N LEU A 108 -0.01 11.32 7.38
CA LEU A 108 0.84 12.27 8.10
C LEU A 108 2.31 11.83 8.08
N ALA A 109 2.60 10.55 8.36
CA ALA A 109 3.95 10.01 8.32
C ALA A 109 4.58 10.14 6.92
N VAL A 110 3.84 9.78 5.86
CA VAL A 110 4.31 9.94 4.47
C VAL A 110 4.59 11.41 4.15
N SER A 111 3.68 12.32 4.51
CA SER A 111 3.83 13.76 4.23
C SER A 111 5.03 14.41 4.92
N ARG A 112 5.48 13.81 6.02
CA ARG A 112 6.63 14.27 6.82
C ARG A 112 7.89 13.45 6.57
N GLU A 113 7.86 12.53 5.61
CA GLU A 113 8.96 11.63 5.25
C GLU A 113 9.47 10.78 6.43
N ILE A 114 8.54 10.28 7.26
CA ILE A 114 8.84 9.44 8.42
C ILE A 114 8.57 7.97 8.08
N ASN A 115 9.55 7.11 8.33
CA ASN A 115 9.43 5.66 8.14
C ASN A 115 8.56 5.07 9.25
N ALA A 116 7.24 5.14 9.06
CA ALA A 116 6.24 4.55 9.93
C ALA A 116 5.35 3.57 9.17
N VAL A 117 5.00 2.47 9.84
CA VAL A 117 4.06 1.47 9.35
C VAL A 117 2.93 1.35 10.35
N VAL A 118 1.69 1.41 9.88
CA VAL A 118 0.53 1.52 10.76
C VAL A 118 -0.47 0.41 10.44
N LEU A 119 -0.90 -0.33 11.47
CA LEU A 119 -2.03 -1.24 11.41
C LEU A 119 -3.16 -0.73 12.30
N CYS A 120 -4.40 -1.09 11.95
CA CYS A 120 -5.54 -0.90 12.83
C CYS A 120 -6.16 -2.24 13.19
N ARG A 121 -6.26 -2.53 14.48
CA ARG A 121 -7.11 -3.62 14.97
C ARG A 121 -8.49 -3.10 15.39
N GLU A 122 -9.48 -3.97 15.32
CA GLU A 122 -10.81 -3.79 15.92
C GLU A 122 -10.90 -4.58 17.25
N PRO A 123 -11.98 -4.45 18.04
CA PRO A 123 -12.14 -5.26 19.27
C PRO A 123 -12.14 -6.77 18.98
N VAL A 124 -11.67 -7.56 19.94
CA VAL A 124 -11.75 -9.02 19.87
C VAL A 124 -13.21 -9.45 19.71
N ILE A 125 -13.49 -10.22 18.66
CA ILE A 125 -14.84 -10.70 18.38
C ILE A 125 -15.16 -11.93 19.23
N ARG A 126 -16.44 -12.32 19.30
CA ARG A 126 -16.90 -13.50 20.05
C ARG A 126 -16.21 -14.81 19.67
N LEU A 127 -15.66 -14.90 18.46
CA LEU A 127 -14.86 -16.05 18.00
C LEU A 127 -13.45 -16.08 18.59
N GLY A 128 -13.07 -15.11 19.43
CA GLY A 128 -11.74 -15.01 20.03
C GLY A 128 -10.66 -14.56 19.04
N LEU A 129 -11.04 -13.97 17.90
CA LEU A 129 -10.12 -13.45 16.89
C LEU A 129 -10.03 -11.91 16.98
N VAL A 130 -8.90 -11.36 16.55
CA VAL A 130 -8.64 -9.93 16.41
C VAL A 130 -8.85 -9.54 14.95
N PRO A 131 -9.89 -8.76 14.60
CA PRO A 131 -10.03 -8.23 13.25
C PRO A 131 -9.03 -7.10 13.01
N PHE A 132 -8.55 -7.00 11.78
CA PHE A 132 -7.74 -5.89 11.29
C PHE A 132 -8.44 -5.20 10.14
N VAL A 133 -8.23 -3.89 10.02
CA VAL A 133 -8.83 -3.08 8.95
C VAL A 133 -7.81 -2.10 8.37
N ALA A 134 -7.77 -2.02 7.04
CA ALA A 134 -7.07 -0.98 6.30
C ALA A 134 -8.04 -0.25 5.37
N LEU A 135 -7.87 1.07 5.27
CA LEU A 135 -8.69 1.94 4.44
C LEU A 135 -7.82 2.57 3.34
N GLY A 136 -8.22 2.36 2.09
CA GLY A 136 -7.69 3.08 0.93
C GLY A 136 -8.79 3.91 0.28
N PHE A 137 -8.43 4.77 -0.67
CA PHE A 137 -9.44 5.52 -1.42
C PHE A 137 -10.28 4.57 -2.29
N GLY A 138 -11.50 4.24 -1.84
CA GLY A 138 -12.39 3.30 -2.54
C GLY A 138 -12.23 1.82 -2.16
N ALA A 139 -11.44 1.50 -1.14
CA ALA A 139 -11.32 0.14 -0.61
C ALA A 139 -11.34 0.09 0.92
N THR A 140 -11.93 -0.96 1.46
CA THR A 140 -11.81 -1.36 2.86
C THR A 140 -11.43 -2.82 2.89
N VAL A 141 -10.22 -3.10 3.38
CA VAL A 141 -9.70 -4.46 3.52
C VAL A 141 -9.84 -4.88 4.97
N ARG A 142 -10.28 -6.12 5.21
CA ARG A 142 -10.31 -6.71 6.54
C ARG A 142 -9.79 -8.13 6.52
N THR A 143 -9.07 -8.49 7.58
CA THR A 143 -8.73 -9.88 7.90
C THR A 143 -8.97 -10.13 9.39
N LYS A 144 -8.74 -11.35 9.86
CA LYS A 144 -8.84 -11.72 11.28
C LYS A 144 -7.66 -12.60 11.67
N MET A 145 -7.00 -12.25 12.76
CA MET A 145 -5.87 -12.99 13.30
C MET A 145 -6.20 -13.60 14.65
N LYS A 146 -5.46 -14.64 15.03
CA LYS A 146 -5.44 -15.06 16.44
C LYS A 146 -4.82 -13.93 17.26
N PRO A 147 -5.26 -13.73 18.52
CA PRO A 147 -4.64 -12.75 19.39
C PRO A 147 -3.18 -13.14 19.68
N PRO A 148 -2.33 -12.15 20.00
CA PRO A 148 -0.99 -12.42 20.51
C PRO A 148 -1.06 -13.04 21.92
N ALA A 149 0.08 -13.44 22.47
CA ALA A 149 0.14 -13.94 23.84
C ALA A 149 -0.29 -12.88 24.87
N ASP A 150 0.10 -11.61 24.66
CA ASP A 150 -0.35 -10.44 25.41
C ASP A 150 -0.98 -9.42 24.44
N ILE A 151 -2.29 -9.22 24.54
CA ILE A 151 -3.03 -8.30 23.67
C ILE A 151 -2.86 -6.83 24.03
N GLU A 152 -2.49 -6.55 25.29
CA GLU A 152 -2.23 -5.19 25.76
C GLU A 152 -0.83 -4.75 25.33
N ASN A 153 0.10 -5.71 25.22
CA ASN A 153 1.47 -5.49 24.76
C ASN A 153 1.84 -6.48 23.65
N PRO A 154 1.26 -6.34 22.44
CA PRO A 154 1.60 -7.19 21.31
C PRO A 154 3.09 -7.06 20.97
N ASP A 155 3.67 -8.16 20.50
CA ASP A 155 5.04 -8.16 19.98
C ASP A 155 5.07 -7.79 18.48
N LEU A 156 6.28 -7.48 17.99
CA LEU A 156 6.49 -7.11 16.60
C LEU A 156 6.27 -8.28 15.63
N GLU A 157 6.53 -9.52 16.07
CA GLU A 157 6.31 -10.73 15.27
C GLU A 157 4.82 -10.89 14.92
N TRP A 158 3.94 -10.73 15.90
CA TRP A 158 2.49 -10.75 15.69
C TRP A 158 2.02 -9.58 14.82
N PHE A 159 2.62 -8.39 14.98
CA PHE A 159 2.33 -7.24 14.14
C PHE A 159 2.68 -7.49 12.67
N GLU A 160 3.89 -7.99 12.39
CA GLU A 160 4.36 -8.34 11.04
C GLU A 160 3.48 -9.42 10.42
N ALA A 161 3.17 -10.49 11.16
CA ALA A 161 2.27 -11.53 10.69
C ALA A 161 0.86 -11.00 10.39
N SER A 162 0.39 -10.02 11.15
CA SER A 162 -0.91 -9.37 10.92
C SER A 162 -0.91 -8.46 9.69
N LEU A 163 0.22 -7.78 9.41
CA LEU A 163 0.42 -6.99 8.20
C LEU A 163 0.38 -7.89 6.95
N GLU A 164 1.11 -9.01 7.00
CA GLU A 164 1.14 -9.99 5.91
C GLU A 164 -0.26 -10.56 5.66
N ALA A 165 -0.94 -11.07 6.69
CA ALA A 165 -2.27 -11.64 6.54
C ALA A 165 -3.31 -10.64 6.03
N LEU A 166 -3.15 -9.35 6.34
CA LEU A 166 -4.04 -8.29 5.84
C LEU A 166 -3.78 -8.03 4.34
N GLY A 167 -2.52 -8.07 3.92
CA GLY A 167 -2.13 -7.96 2.52
C GLY A 167 -2.53 -9.17 1.67
N GLU A 168 -2.40 -10.39 2.20
CA GLU A 168 -2.94 -11.61 1.57
C GLU A 168 -4.45 -11.51 1.37
N ALA A 169 -5.18 -11.10 2.40
CA ALA A 169 -6.64 -10.91 2.31
C ALA A 169 -7.04 -9.81 1.30
N ALA A 170 -6.20 -8.79 1.09
CA ALA A 170 -6.40 -7.82 0.03
C ALA A 170 -6.19 -8.42 -1.37
N ALA A 171 -5.29 -9.39 -1.51
CA ALA A 171 -4.99 -10.03 -2.79
C ALA A 171 -6.09 -11.02 -3.22
N GLU A 172 -6.92 -11.50 -2.28
CA GLU A 172 -8.05 -12.37 -2.56
C GLU A 172 -9.12 -11.63 -3.40
N LEU A 173 -9.16 -11.95 -4.70
CA LEU A 173 -10.14 -11.47 -5.66
C LEU A 173 -10.82 -12.65 -6.35
N ASP A 174 -12.02 -12.40 -6.91
CA ASP A 174 -12.74 -13.38 -7.72
C ASP A 174 -11.88 -13.82 -8.92
N PRO A 175 -11.50 -15.11 -9.03
CA PRO A 175 -10.70 -15.61 -10.14
C PRO A 175 -11.37 -15.46 -11.52
N ALA A 176 -12.70 -15.34 -11.57
CA ALA A 176 -13.43 -15.11 -12.81
C ALA A 176 -13.45 -13.64 -13.26
N MET A 177 -12.87 -12.74 -12.45
CA MET A 177 -12.81 -11.31 -12.76
C MET A 177 -11.91 -11.06 -13.98
N ASN A 178 -12.43 -10.32 -14.96
CA ASN A 178 -11.60 -9.90 -16.10
C ASN A 178 -10.43 -9.01 -15.64
N VAL A 179 -9.36 -8.98 -16.44
CA VAL A 179 -8.10 -8.36 -16.05
C VAL A 179 -8.21 -6.87 -15.72
N GLU A 180 -8.98 -6.09 -16.48
CA GLU A 180 -9.15 -4.66 -16.21
C GLU A 180 -9.92 -4.40 -14.90
N LYS A 181 -10.99 -5.16 -14.64
CA LYS A 181 -11.72 -5.10 -13.37
C LYS A 181 -10.83 -5.49 -12.19
N ARG A 182 -9.96 -6.48 -12.37
CA ARG A 182 -8.97 -6.90 -11.36
C ARG A 182 -7.97 -5.79 -11.07
N ILE A 183 -7.42 -5.13 -12.09
CA ILE A 183 -6.53 -3.95 -11.91
C ILE A 183 -7.26 -2.85 -11.13
N ASN A 184 -8.49 -2.51 -11.53
CA ASN A 184 -9.31 -1.50 -10.86
C ASN A 184 -9.62 -1.85 -9.40
N ALA A 185 -9.78 -3.14 -9.09
CA ALA A 185 -9.97 -3.62 -7.73
C ALA A 185 -8.66 -3.57 -6.91
N LEU A 186 -7.52 -3.87 -7.51
CA LEU A 186 -6.23 -3.91 -6.82
C LEU A 186 -5.69 -2.52 -6.48
N LEU A 187 -5.85 -1.52 -7.35
CA LEU A 187 -5.35 -0.16 -7.13
C LEU A 187 -5.71 0.45 -5.76
N PRO A 188 -6.99 0.53 -5.35
CA PRO A 188 -7.34 1.11 -4.07
C PRO A 188 -6.87 0.25 -2.87
N ARG A 189 -6.58 -1.05 -3.09
CA ARG A 189 -6.02 -1.95 -2.07
C ARG A 189 -4.51 -1.77 -1.90
N VAL A 190 -3.78 -1.51 -3.00
CA VAL A 190 -2.37 -1.13 -3.00
C VAL A 190 -2.14 0.25 -2.33
N ASP A 191 -3.13 1.15 -2.36
CA ASP A 191 -3.13 2.37 -1.55
C ASP A 191 -3.46 2.11 -0.08
N ALA A 192 -4.38 1.16 0.21
CA ALA A 192 -4.78 0.83 1.57
C ALA A 192 -3.65 0.18 2.39
N ILE A 193 -2.83 -0.67 1.74
CA ILE A 193 -1.77 -1.46 2.37
C ILE A 193 -0.49 -1.31 1.53
N PRO A 194 0.15 -0.14 1.54
CA PRO A 194 1.30 0.13 0.67
C PRO A 194 2.51 -0.76 1.00
N GLU A 195 2.62 -1.26 2.23
CA GLU A 195 3.75 -2.05 2.69
C GLU A 195 3.77 -3.49 2.14
N HIS A 196 2.63 -4.02 1.68
CA HIS A 196 2.56 -5.40 1.24
C HIS A 196 3.04 -5.56 -0.21
N ALA A 197 4.29 -6.00 -0.38
CA ALA A 197 4.94 -6.14 -1.69
C ALA A 197 4.20 -7.10 -2.64
N GLY A 198 3.58 -8.16 -2.10
CA GLY A 198 2.79 -9.12 -2.88
C GLY A 198 1.60 -8.48 -3.59
N LEU A 199 0.98 -7.44 -3.02
CA LEU A 199 -0.13 -6.72 -3.67
C LEU A 199 0.35 -5.94 -4.88
N SER A 200 1.47 -5.23 -4.73
CA SER A 200 2.07 -4.47 -5.83
C SER A 200 2.55 -5.41 -6.95
N GLN A 201 3.12 -6.56 -6.59
CA GLN A 201 3.47 -7.61 -7.55
C GLN A 201 2.24 -8.14 -8.30
N PHE A 202 1.15 -8.44 -7.59
CA PHE A 202 -0.07 -8.94 -8.23
C PHE A 202 -0.72 -7.90 -9.17
N LEU A 203 -0.65 -6.61 -8.82
CA LEU A 203 -1.05 -5.52 -9.70
C LEU A 203 -0.18 -5.47 -10.97
N GLU A 204 1.15 -5.60 -10.81
CA GLU A 204 2.10 -5.61 -11.94
C GLU A 204 1.82 -6.78 -12.90
N ASP A 205 1.58 -7.97 -12.36
CA ASP A 205 1.25 -9.17 -13.15
C ASP A 205 -0.09 -9.02 -13.88
N SER A 206 -1.09 -8.43 -13.23
CA SER A 206 -2.37 -8.12 -13.87
C SER A 206 -2.21 -7.09 -15.00
N CYS A 207 -1.36 -6.07 -14.82
CA CYS A 207 -1.06 -5.10 -15.87
C CYS A 207 -0.32 -5.73 -17.05
N ARG A 208 0.62 -6.66 -16.80
CA ARG A 208 1.28 -7.44 -17.85
C ARG A 208 0.30 -8.25 -18.67
N GLU A 209 -0.66 -8.90 -18.01
CA GLU A 209 -1.70 -9.68 -18.68
C GLU A 209 -2.57 -8.78 -19.56
N ALA A 210 -3.05 -7.65 -19.03
CA ALA A 210 -3.87 -6.70 -19.79
C ALA A 210 -3.15 -6.11 -21.00
N ALA A 211 -1.86 -5.79 -20.85
CA ALA A 211 -1.04 -5.27 -21.94
C ALA A 211 -0.84 -6.29 -23.08
N ARG A 212 -0.83 -7.60 -22.78
CA ARG A 212 -0.76 -8.66 -23.81
C ARG A 212 -2.08 -8.81 -24.54
N THR A 213 -3.20 -8.90 -23.81
CA THR A 213 -4.54 -9.06 -24.42
C THR A 213 -4.85 -7.92 -25.39
N ARG A 214 -4.50 -6.67 -25.05
CA ARG A 214 -4.70 -5.53 -25.96
C ARG A 214 -3.85 -5.59 -27.22
N ALA A 215 -2.62 -6.10 -27.13
CA ALA A 215 -1.76 -6.25 -28.31
C ALA A 215 -2.33 -7.31 -29.28
N ASP A 216 -2.83 -8.43 -28.74
CA ASP A 216 -3.45 -9.49 -29.53
C ASP A 216 -4.74 -9.01 -30.25
N ASP A 217 -5.51 -8.12 -29.61
CA ASP A 217 -6.71 -7.51 -30.20
C ASP A 217 -6.39 -6.48 -31.30
N GLU A 218 -5.23 -5.80 -31.23
CA GLU A 218 -4.78 -4.84 -32.26
C GLU A 218 -4.20 -5.52 -33.51
N ASP A 219 -3.67 -6.75 -33.37
CA ASP A 219 -3.07 -7.54 -34.43
C ASP A 219 -4.06 -8.51 -35.15
N SER A 220 -5.32 -8.59 -34.70
CA SER A 220 -6.38 -9.48 -35.21
C SER A 220 -7.38 -8.79 -36.14
#